data_AF-A0A388NUC2-F1
#
_entry.id   AF-A0A388NUC2-F1
#
_cell.length_a   1.000
_cell.length_b   1.000
_cell.length_c   1.000
_cell.angle_alpha   90.00
_cell.angle_beta   90.00
_cell.angle_gamma   90.00
#
_symmetry.space_group_name_H-M   'P 1'
#
loop_
_entity.id
_entity.type
_entity.pdbx_description
1 polymer ?
#
loop_
_entity_poly.entity_id
_entity_poly.type
_entity_poly.pdbx_seq_one_letter_code
_entity_poly.pdbx_strand_id
1 'polypeptide(L)' 'MVFMDGKKMSKSLGNLEFVDRLRKTQDPRAIRLALISNHYRHEWEWNSSAMTNSLARLRAWSAAKNW' A
#
# COMPACT_ATOMS: atom_id res chain seq x y z
N MET A 1 -4.73 7.85 -10.88
CA MET A 1 -3.74 8.53 -10.00
C MET A 1 -3.99 8.16 -8.54
N VAL A 2 -3.05 8.46 -7.64
CA VAL A 2 -3.21 8.17 -6.20
C VAL A 2 -3.55 9.45 -5.44
N PHE A 3 -4.53 9.35 -4.57
CA PHE A 3 -5.00 10.41 -3.68
C PHE A 3 -4.72 10.02 -2.23
N MET A 4 -4.71 11.00 -1.34
CA MET A 4 -4.66 10.83 0.10
C MET A 4 -5.50 11.94 0.71
N ASP A 5 -6.47 11.57 1.54
CA ASP A 5 -7.42 12.48 2.18
C ASP A 5 -8.11 13.42 1.17
N GLY A 6 -8.56 12.87 0.04
CA GLY A 6 -9.26 13.61 -1.02
C GLY A 6 -8.36 14.50 -1.88
N LYS A 7 -7.04 14.49 -1.66
CA LYS A 7 -6.07 15.31 -2.40
C LYS A 7 -5.12 14.44 -3.19
N LYS A 8 -4.81 14.86 -4.42
CA LYS A 8 -3.78 14.22 -5.24
C LYS A 8 -2.48 14.13 -4.44
N MET A 9 -1.87 12.95 -4.41
CA MET A 9 -0.54 12.78 -3.81
C MET A 9 0.52 13.46 -4.68
N SER A 10 1.29 14.37 -4.12
CA SER A 10 2.34 15.09 -4.84
C SER A 10 3.42 15.66 -3.91
N LYS A 11 4.62 15.88 -4.44
CA LYS A 11 5.72 16.52 -3.69
C LYS A 11 5.35 17.93 -3.21
N SER A 12 4.70 18.73 -4.05
CA SER A 12 4.35 20.13 -3.74
C SER A 12 3.31 20.25 -2.63
N LEU A 13 2.40 19.28 -2.51
CA LEU A 13 1.42 19.21 -1.43
C LEU A 13 1.97 18.57 -0.14
N GLY A 14 3.19 18.02 -0.16
CA GLY A 14 3.82 17.40 1.00
C GLY A 14 3.13 16.14 1.52
N ASN A 15 2.18 15.58 0.78
CA ASN A 15 1.33 14.44 1.19
C ASN A 15 1.79 13.11 0.58
N LEU A 16 3.09 12.92 0.38
CA LEU A 16 3.63 11.66 -0.11
C LEU A 16 3.88 10.69 1.03
N GLU A 17 3.40 9.45 0.87
CA GLU A 17 3.96 8.30 1.57
C GLU A 17 5.15 7.76 0.78
N PHE A 18 6.29 7.61 1.44
CA PHE A 18 7.54 7.22 0.79
C PHE A 18 7.82 5.74 0.99
N VAL A 19 8.06 5.02 -0.11
CA VAL A 19 8.43 3.59 -0.07
C VAL A 19 9.70 3.38 0.78
N ASP A 20 10.65 4.32 0.76
CA ASP A 20 11.85 4.25 1.61
C ASP A 20 11.53 4.27 3.11
N ARG A 21 10.49 5.01 3.51
CA ARG A 21 10.02 5.03 4.89
C ARG A 21 9.30 3.74 5.22
N LEU A 22 8.37 3.31 4.36
CA LEU A 22 7.59 2.09 4.57
C LEU A 22 8.48 0.85 4.70
N ARG A 23 9.50 0.68 3.86
CA ARG A 23 10.38 -0.50 3.88
C ARG A 23 11.21 -0.66 5.16
N LYS A 24 11.31 0.39 5.98
CA LYS A 24 12.00 0.32 7.29
C LYS A 24 11.15 -0.40 8.34
N THR A 25 9.83 -0.44 8.17
CA THR A 25 8.90 -1.01 9.16
C THR A 25 7.96 -2.06 8.59
N GLN A 26 7.86 -2.18 7.26
CA GLN A 26 6.91 -3.06 6.57
C GLN A 26 7.63 -4.05 5.66
N ASP A 27 7.08 -5.27 5.53
CA ASP A 27 7.54 -6.26 4.56
C ASP A 27 7.35 -5.72 3.13
N PRO A 28 8.40 -5.68 2.28
CA PRO A 28 8.29 -5.22 0.89
C PRO A 28 7.22 -5.95 0.06
N ARG A 29 6.91 -7.20 0.39
CA ARG A 29 5.82 -7.96 -0.26
C ARG A 29 4.45 -7.39 0.08
N ALA A 30 4.25 -6.92 1.31
CA ALA A 30 3.01 -6.25 1.72
C ALA A 30 2.87 -4.88 1.05
N ILE A 31 3.97 -4.11 0.93
CA ILE A 31 3.97 -2.85 0.18
C ILE A 31 3.55 -3.08 -1.28
N ARG A 32 4.12 -4.11 -1.94
CA ARG A 32 3.72 -4.47 -3.31
C ARG A 32 2.24 -4.84 -3.38
N LEU A 33 1.74 -5.63 -2.44
CA LEU A 33 0.33 -6.01 -2.37
C LEU A 33 -0.61 -4.81 -2.24
N ALA A 34 -0.21 -3.79 -1.46
CA ALA A 34 -0.98 -2.57 -1.32
C ALA A 34 -1.12 -1.82 -2.65
N LEU A 35 -0.06 -1.80 -3.45
CA LEU A 35 -0.08 -1.15 -4.76
C LEU A 35 -0.91 -1.95 -5.79
N ILE A 36 -0.65 -3.25 -5.92
CA ILE A 36 -1.28 -4.08 -6.98
C ILE A 36 -2.73 -4.47 -6.69
N SER A 37 -3.22 -4.27 -5.46
CA SER A 37 -4.63 -4.47 -5.11
C SER A 37 -5.54 -3.41 -5.75
N ASN A 38 -4.97 -2.34 -6.30
CA ASN A 38 -5.69 -1.29 -7.00
C ASN A 38 -5.51 -1.43 -8.50
N HIS A 39 -6.58 -1.22 -9.27
CA HIS A 39 -6.51 -1.30 -10.72
C HIS A 39 -5.67 -0.14 -11.28
N TYR A 40 -4.61 -0.45 -12.04
CA TYR A 40 -3.61 0.53 -12.49
C TYR A 40 -4.15 1.72 -13.30
N ARG A 41 -5.27 1.55 -14.02
CA ARG A 41 -5.94 2.64 -14.78
C ARG A 41 -6.94 3.46 -13.99
N HIS A 42 -7.30 3.03 -12.79
CA HIS A 42 -8.29 3.74 -11.98
C HIS A 42 -7.59 4.61 -10.94
N GLU A 43 -8.26 5.70 -10.57
CA GLU A 43 -7.85 6.50 -9.43
C GLU A 43 -8.20 5.79 -8.13
N TRP A 44 -7.39 5.98 -7.09
CA TRP A 44 -7.61 5.34 -5.79
C TRP A 44 -7.00 6.15 -4.65
N GLU A 45 -7.50 5.89 -3.44
CA GLU A 45 -7.12 6.56 -2.19
C GLU A 45 -6.11 5.72 -1.41
N TRP A 46 -4.95 6.30 -1.14
CA TRP A 46 -4.02 5.81 -0.14
C TRP A 46 -4.54 6.17 1.25
N ASN A 47 -4.83 5.15 2.04
CA ASN A 47 -5.27 5.30 3.42
C ASN A 47 -4.55 4.30 4.34
N SER A 48 -4.65 4.51 5.65
CA SER A 48 -4.00 3.68 6.67
C SER A 48 -4.37 2.19 6.58
N SER A 49 -5.55 1.84 6.04
CA SER A 49 -5.98 0.46 5.88
C SER A 49 -5.22 -0.29 4.77
N ALA A 50 -4.63 0.42 3.80
CA ALA A 50 -3.94 -0.20 2.66
C ALA A 50 -2.82 -1.15 3.11
N MET A 51 -2.01 -0.74 4.09
CA MET A 51 -0.95 -1.58 4.64
C MET A 51 -1.49 -2.70 5.53
N THR A 52 -2.47 -2.40 6.41
CA THR A 52 -3.10 -3.40 7.29
C THR A 52 -3.72 -4.54 6.48
N ASN A 53 -4.48 -4.22 5.44
CA ASN A 53 -5.15 -5.19 4.57
C ASN A 53 -4.14 -6.02 3.79
N SER A 54 -3.08 -5.39 3.28
CA SER A 54 -2.03 -6.07 2.50
C SER A 54 -1.20 -7.01 3.37
N LEU A 55 -0.91 -6.62 4.61
CA LEU A 55 -0.20 -7.45 5.57
C LEU A 55 -1.06 -8.64 6.01
N ALA A 56 -2.36 -8.44 6.28
CA ALA A 56 -3.29 -9.52 6.58
C ALA A 56 -3.37 -10.54 5.42
N ARG A 57 -3.48 -10.04 4.18
CA ARG A 57 -3.47 -10.89 2.97
C ARG A 57 -2.17 -11.67 2.81
N LEU A 58 -1.03 -11.00 3.00
CA LEU A 58 0.28 -11.66 2.95
C LEU A 58 0.40 -12.78 3.98
N ARG A 59 -0.06 -12.55 5.21
CA ARG A 59 -0.05 -13.54 6.29
C ARG A 59 -0.91 -14.75 5.94
N ALA A 60 -2.13 -14.53 5.45
CA ALA A 60 -3.04 -15.60 5.05
C ALA A 60 -2.42 -16.50 3.97
N TRP A 61 -1.82 -15.91 2.93
CA TRP A 61 -1.17 -16.67 1.87
C TRP A 61 0.09 -17.39 2.32
N SER A 62 0.88 -16.77 3.20
CA SER A 62 2.08 -17.39 3.76
C SER A 62 1.73 -18.59 4.63
N ALA A 63 0.62 -18.53 5.39
CA ALA A 63 0.14 -19.64 6.20
C ALA A 63 -0.38 -20.80 5.33
N ALA A 64 -1.11 -20.50 4.26
CA ALA A 64 -1.61 -21.52 3.33
C ALA A 64 -0.49 -22.25 2.56
N LYS A 65 0.65 -21.59 2.33
CA LYS A 65 1.82 -22.21 1.70
C LYS A 65 2.50 -23.28 2.59
N ASN A 66 2.28 -23.23 3.91
CA ASN A 66 2.88 -24.17 4.85
C ASN A 66 2.04 -25.45 5.04
N TRP A 67 1.17 -25.76 4.09
CA TRP A 67 0.41 -27.01 3.97
C TRP A 67 0.99 -27.84 2.82
#